data_AF-A0A2J6RFM2-F1
#
_entry.id   AF-A0A2J6RFM2-F1
#
_cell.length_a   1.000
_cell.length_b   1.000
_cell.length_c   1.000
_cell.angle_alpha   90.00
_cell.angle_beta   90.00
_cell.angle_gamma   90.00
#
_symmetry.space_group_name_H-M   'P 1'
#
loop_
_entity.id
_entity.type
_entity.pdbx_description
1 polymer ?
#
loop_
_entity_poly.entity_id
_entity_poly.type
_entity_poly.pdbx_seq_one_letter_code
_entity_poly.pdbx_strand_id
1 'polypeptide(L)'
;MLFVAESTLTTRRLLVTDKGYIGVVDHKAQKGDIIVVLYGSSVPLILRPRNEGGFILIGEAYVHGIMQGEAMEWLKNGDYELENFDIF
;
A
#
# COMPACT_ATOMS: atom_id res chain seq x y z
N MET A 1 9.91 6.46 -7.35
CA MET A 1 11.01 6.31 -6.39
C MET A 1 10.51 6.59 -4.97
N LEU A 2 10.32 5.55 -4.15
CA LEU A 2 9.97 5.69 -2.72
C LEU A 2 11.14 6.32 -1.94
N PHE A 3 10.92 7.48 -1.30
CA PHE A 3 11.83 8.04 -0.29
C PHE A 3 11.34 7.61 1.10
N VAL A 4 12.20 6.95 1.87
CA VAL A 4 11.95 6.62 3.28
C VAL A 4 12.76 7.59 4.11
N ALA A 5 12.10 8.47 4.87
CA ALA A 5 12.74 9.26 5.90
C ALA A 5 12.78 8.42 7.19
N GLU A 6 13.96 8.26 7.80
CA GLU A 6 14.07 7.68 9.15
C GLU A 6 13.38 8.61 10.15
N SER A 7 12.32 8.13 10.78
CA SER A 7 11.62 8.81 11.88
C SER A 7 11.86 8.06 13.18
N THR A 8 11.88 8.77 14.31
CA THR A 8 12.04 8.23 15.69
C THR A 8 10.90 7.31 16.16
N LEU A 9 9.97 6.92 15.27
CA LEU A 9 8.96 5.90 15.52
C LEU A 9 9.53 4.53 15.13
N THR A 10 10.11 3.81 16.09
CA THR A 10 10.84 2.54 15.87
C THR A 10 10.06 1.47 15.08
N THR A 11 8.73 1.56 15.05
CA THR A 11 7.84 0.60 14.37
C THR A 11 7.15 1.12 13.11
N ARG A 12 7.30 2.41 12.76
CA ARG A 12 6.59 3.03 11.63
C ARG A 12 7.53 3.84 10.73
N ARG A 13 7.22 3.86 9.44
CA ARG A 13 7.96 4.62 8.41
C ARG A 13 7.03 5.54 7.65
N LEU A 14 7.56 6.70 7.28
CA LEU A 14 6.92 7.55 6.29
C LEU A 14 7.07 6.92 4.91
N LEU A 15 5.99 6.97 4.14
CA LEU A 15 5.90 6.51 2.78
C LEU A 15 5.53 7.69 1.88
N VAL A 16 6.26 7.83 0.77
CA VAL A 16 5.88 8.69 -0.36
C VAL A 16 5.90 7.87 -1.63
N THR A 17 4.76 7.72 -2.28
CA THR A 17 4.63 6.91 -3.50
C THR A 17 5.05 7.68 -4.76
N ASP A 18 5.27 6.95 -5.85
CA ASP A 18 5.62 7.51 -7.16
C ASP A 18 4.51 8.40 -7.75
N LYS A 19 3.28 8.20 -7.31
CA LYS A 19 2.11 9.03 -7.67
C LYS A 19 1.93 10.24 -6.74
N GLY A 20 2.84 10.47 -5.78
CA GLY A 20 2.81 11.60 -4.86
C GLY A 20 1.98 11.40 -3.59
N TYR A 21 1.38 10.22 -3.38
CA TYR A 21 0.66 9.93 -2.13
C TYR A 21 1.62 9.86 -0.94
N ILE A 22 1.19 10.41 0.19
CA ILE A 22 1.93 10.40 1.46
C ILE A 22 1.20 9.50 2.45
N GLY A 23 1.96 8.74 3.24
CA GLY A 23 1.40 7.80 4.18
C GLY A 23 2.36 7.37 5.28
N VAL A 24 1.87 6.45 6.11
CA VAL A 24 2.59 5.80 7.19
C VAL A 24 2.40 4.30 7.07
N VAL A 25 3.50 3.56 7.15
CA VAL A 25 3.54 2.11 6.99
C VAL A 25 4.32 1.45 8.13
N ASP A 26 4.19 0.13 8.28
CA ASP A 26 5.02 -0.65 9.20
C ASP A 26 6.51 -0.55 8.83
N HIS A 27 7.40 -0.60 9.82
CA HIS A 27 8.85 -0.57 9.64
C HIS A 27 9.41 -1.68 8.74
N LYS A 28 8.69 -2.79 8.55
CA LYS A 28 9.03 -3.88 7.62
C LYS A 28 8.83 -3.51 6.15
N ALA A 29 8.10 -2.44 5.86
CA ALA A 29 7.90 -1.96 4.50
C ALA A 29 9.22 -1.47 3.89
N GLN A 30 9.39 -1.76 2.61
CA GLN A 30 10.59 -1.43 1.85
C GLN A 30 10.26 -1.02 0.42
N LYS A 31 11.26 -0.50 -0.29
CA LYS A 31 11.14 -0.18 -1.71
C LYS A 31 10.85 -1.45 -2.52
N GLY A 32 9.84 -1.37 -3.39
CA GLY A 32 9.36 -2.51 -4.18
C GLY A 32 8.10 -3.16 -3.61
N ASP A 33 7.74 -2.85 -2.36
CA ASP A 33 6.41 -3.17 -1.86
C ASP A 33 5.35 -2.31 -2.57
N ILE A 34 4.16 -2.85 -2.73
CA ILE A 34 3.02 -2.19 -3.37
C ILE A 34 1.91 -1.91 -2.35
N ILE A 35 1.13 -0.87 -2.64
CA ILE A 35 -0.07 -0.53 -1.87
C ILE A 35 -1.26 -1.08 -2.61
N VAL A 36 -2.11 -1.82 -1.90
CA VAL A 36 -3.37 -2.33 -2.43
C VAL A 36 -4.53 -1.95 -1.52
N VAL A 37 -5.71 -1.84 -2.12
CA VAL A 37 -6.98 -1.76 -1.38
C VAL A 37 -7.71 -3.06 -1.64
N LEU A 38 -7.76 -3.93 -0.64
CA LEU A 38 -8.53 -5.18 -0.74
C LEU A 38 -10.01 -4.91 -0.52
N TYR A 39 -10.86 -5.57 -1.31
CA TYR A 39 -12.29 -5.58 -1.03
C TYR A 39 -12.58 -6.09 0.38
N GLY A 40 -13.40 -5.34 1.11
CA GLY A 40 -13.75 -5.65 2.49
C GLY A 40 -12.74 -5.13 3.53
N SER A 41 -11.56 -4.63 3.11
CA SER A 41 -10.65 -3.92 4.00
C SER A 41 -11.08 -2.47 4.17
N SER A 42 -11.06 -1.96 5.40
CA SER A 42 -11.25 -0.53 5.68
C SER A 42 -9.95 0.28 5.55
N VAL A 43 -8.82 -0.39 5.32
CA VAL A 43 -7.49 0.24 5.25
C VAL A 43 -6.67 -0.30 4.06
N PRO A 44 -5.82 0.52 3.44
CA PRO A 44 -4.81 0.04 2.49
C PRO A 44 -3.84 -0.94 3.14
N LEU A 45 -3.33 -1.86 2.34
CA LEU A 45 -2.36 -2.87 2.76
C LEU A 45 -1.08 -2.77 1.94
N ILE A 46 0.03 -3.15 2.57
CA ILE A 46 1.33 -3.28 1.93
C ILE A 46 1.58 -4.75 1.59
N LEU A 47 1.76 -5.01 0.30
CA LEU A 47 2.10 -6.33 -0.22
C LEU A 47 3.49 -6.34 -0.82
N ARG A 48 4.20 -7.45 -0.64
CA ARG A 48 5.51 -7.69 -1.25
C ARG A 48 5.41 -8.79 -2.30
N PRO A 49 5.76 -8.52 -3.57
CA PRO A 49 5.82 -9.55 -4.59
C PRO A 49 6.83 -10.64 -4.22
N ARG A 50 6.47 -11.91 -4.45
CA ARG A 50 7.40 -13.05 -4.34
C ARG A 50 7.97 -13.40 -5.72
N ASN A 51 9.20 -13.89 -5.75
CA ASN A 51 9.83 -14.37 -6.99
C ASN A 51 9.09 -15.55 -7.63
N GLU A 52 8.44 -16.38 -6.82
CA GLU A 52 7.68 -17.57 -7.25
C GLU A 52 6.22 -17.25 -7.62
N GLY A 53 5.83 -15.97 -7.59
CA GLY A 53 4.44 -15.54 -7.79
C GLY A 53 3.68 -15.29 -6.49
N GLY A 54 2.62 -14.48 -6.61
CA GLY A 54 1.81 -13.98 -5.50
C GLY A 54 2.56 -13.03 -4.56
N PHE A 55 1.98 -12.83 -3.39
CA PHE A 55 2.40 -11.76 -2.49
C PHE A 55 2.50 -12.22 -1.04
N ILE A 56 3.31 -11.50 -0.25
CA ILE A 56 3.35 -11.61 1.21
C ILE A 56 2.68 -10.35 1.78
N LEU A 57 1.79 -10.52 2.74
CA LEU A 57 1.22 -9.40 3.50
C LEU A 57 2.27 -8.86 4.49
N ILE A 58 2.69 -7.61 4.28
CA ILE A 58 3.65 -6.94 5.16
C ILE A 58 2.94 -6.26 6.33
N GLY A 59 1.79 -5.64 6.06
CA GLY A 59 0.97 -4.98 7.09
C GLY A 59 0.03 -3.93 6.53
N GLU A 60 -0.60 -3.19 7.44
CA GLU A 60 -1.52 -2.10 7.11
C GLU A 60 -0.78 -0.80 6.81
N ALA A 61 -1.43 0.08 6.04
CA ALA A 61 -0.94 1.41 5.74
C ALA A 61 -2.02 2.47 5.98
N TYR A 62 -1.60 3.59 6.56
CA TYR A 62 -2.33 4.84 6.41
C TYR A 62 -1.82 5.53 5.14
N VAL A 63 -2.72 5.83 4.20
CA VAL A 63 -2.36 6.60 3.01
C VAL A 63 -3.38 7.71 2.82
N HIS A 64 -2.88 8.94 2.83
CA HIS A 64 -3.73 10.11 2.72
C HIS A 64 -4.44 10.13 1.36
N GLY A 65 -5.76 10.33 1.38
CA GLY A 65 -6.60 10.36 0.17
C GLY A 65 -6.94 8.99 -0.43
N ILE A 66 -6.76 7.88 0.30
CA ILE A 66 -7.17 6.53 -0.17
C ILE A 66 -8.26 5.91 0.74
N MET A 67 -8.26 6.24 2.04
CA MET A 67 -8.98 5.48 3.08
C MET A 67 -10.47 5.83 3.24
N GLN A 68 -10.97 6.89 2.60
CA GLN A 68 -12.33 7.41 2.78
C GLN A 68 -13.24 7.13 1.58
N GLY A 69 -12.87 6.12 0.78
CA GLY A 69 -13.66 5.66 -0.37
C GLY A 69 -13.15 6.17 -1.72
N GLU A 70 -12.10 6.99 -1.74
CA GLU A 70 -11.49 7.50 -2.97
C GLU A 70 -11.04 6.36 -3.90
N ALA A 71 -10.50 5.27 -3.33
CA ALA A 71 -10.15 4.07 -4.11
C ALA A 71 -11.36 3.46 -4.86
N MET A 72 -12.55 3.52 -4.28
CA MET A 72 -13.77 3.05 -4.92
C MET A 72 -14.26 4.00 -6.02
N GLU A 73 -14.05 5.30 -5.85
CA GLU A 73 -14.34 6.30 -6.89
C GLU A 73 -13.41 6.12 -8.09
N TRP A 74 -12.10 5.95 -7.85
CA TRP A 74 -11.13 5.70 -8.91
C TRP A 74 -11.42 4.41 -9.67
N LEU A 75 -11.82 3.35 -8.97
CA LEU A 75 -12.27 2.11 -9.62
C LEU A 75 -13.49 2.35 -10.52
N LYS A 76 -14.49 3.11 -10.05
CA LYS A 76 -15.68 3.45 -10.86
C LYS A 76 -15.35 4.30 -12.08
N ASN A 77 -14.35 5.18 -11.95
CA ASN A 77 -13.91 6.07 -13.02
C ASN A 77 -12.99 5.36 -14.04
N GLY A 78 -12.52 4.15 -13.74
CA GLY A 78 -11.60 3.40 -14.60
C GLY A 78 -10.13 3.81 -14.46
N ASP A 79 -9.78 4.53 -13.39
CA ASP A 79 -8.39 4.91 -13.10
C ASP A 79 -7.56 3.71 -12.59
N TYR A 80 -8.23 2.68 -12.09
CA TYR A 80 -7.65 1.41 -11.64
C TYR A 80 -8.54 0.23 -12.05
N GLU A 81 -7.94 -0.96 -12.10
CA GLU A 81 -8.60 -2.22 -12.42
C GLU A 81 -8.55 -3.19 -11.22
N LEU A 82 -9.48 -4.13 -11.19
CA LEU A 82 -9.47 -5.22 -10.23
C LEU A 82 -8.54 -6.33 -10.70
N GLU A 83 -7.67 -6.77 -9.80
CA GLU A 83 -6.79 -7.91 -10.03
C GLU A 83 -6.97 -8.92 -8.90
N ASN A 84 -7.03 -10.21 -9.25
CA ASN A 84 -7.00 -11.29 -8.29
C ASN A 84 -5.57 -11.79 -8.12
N PHE A 85 -5.17 -12.02 -6.88
CA PHE A 85 -3.84 -12.53 -6.56
C PHE A 85 -3.86 -13.36 -5.28
N ASP A 86 -2.85 -14.21 -5.13
CA ASP A 86 -2.68 -15.05 -3.94
C ASP A 86 -1.79 -14.36 -2.90
N ILE A 87 -2.17 -14.50 -1.62
CA ILE A 87 -1.38 -14.07 -0.47
C ILE A 87 -0.90 -15.31 0.28
N PHE A 88 0.41 -15.37 0.57
CA PHE A 88 1.09 -16.47 1.25
C PHE A 88 1.63 -16.06 2.61
#